data_AF-A0A7C5HSV9-F1
#
_entry.id   AF-A0A7C5HSV9-F1
#
_cell.length_a   1.000
_cell.length_b   1.000
_cell.length_c   1.000
_cell.angle_alpha   90.00
_cell.angle_beta   90.00
_cell.angle_gamma   90.00
#
_symmetry.space_group_name_H-M   'P 1'
#
loop_
_entity.id
_entity.type
_entity.pdbx_description
1 polymer ?
#
loop_
_entity_poly.entity_id
_entity_poly.type
_entity_poly.pdbx_seq_one_letter_code
_entity_poly.pdbx_strand_id
1 'polypeptide(L)'
;MKYSEVFVSGIKSILSHKLRSFLTLAGIMIGVAAVTTMFSSVEAMKNLIEETISSLGYDNVIVLYSKYPDTSNDKLKKYNTVKRFQQINYSDYEALKGNLDNIQYIYPTIDDQRNTIINGKKSQIRLKGVHNTFFVEKNYFIADGRDFNIIESQNGENVCVLGQTLSSKLFPKGNAIGQYISIGDIRIKIIGVVDYKSNESSFAQGNEWERRLALESCYVPTRFAAKYLRPTMNIDVIWIKANEAELVGDVYNSAVQILRSRHNMADDVGMKDISSVMLEVRQQVDEFLKNWNIILLAISSISLFTGGIGLFSILLISITERMKEIGIRKSIGAKNRDIFS
;
A
#
# COMPACT_ATOMS: atom_id res chain seq x y z
N MET A 1 39.17 -45.28 -28.12
CA MET A 1 39.07 -45.10 -26.66
C MET A 1 37.61 -44.90 -26.31
N LYS A 2 37.11 -45.66 -25.34
CA LYS A 2 35.69 -45.60 -24.94
C LYS A 2 35.46 -44.27 -24.21
N TYR A 3 34.38 -43.55 -24.52
CA TYR A 3 34.03 -42.27 -23.88
C TYR A 3 34.08 -42.30 -22.35
N SER A 4 33.91 -43.48 -21.74
CA SER A 4 34.10 -43.71 -20.30
C SER A 4 35.53 -43.43 -19.81
N GLU A 5 36.56 -43.76 -20.58
CA GLU A 5 37.96 -43.53 -20.23
C GLU A 5 38.32 -42.03 -20.28
N VAL A 6 37.77 -41.31 -21.25
CA VAL A 6 37.94 -39.86 -21.41
C VAL A 6 37.29 -39.12 -20.24
N PHE A 7 36.08 -39.52 -19.85
CA PHE A 7 35.37 -38.95 -18.71
C PHE A 7 36.08 -39.21 -17.37
N VAL A 8 36.53 -40.45 -17.14
CA VAL A 8 37.30 -40.82 -15.94
C VAL A 8 38.64 -40.07 -15.90
N SER A 9 39.32 -39.91 -17.04
CA SER A 9 40.55 -39.12 -17.14
C SER A 9 40.32 -37.63 -16.85
N GLY A 10 39.21 -37.06 -17.36
CA GLY A 10 38.81 -35.68 -17.06
C GLY A 10 38.54 -35.45 -15.57
N ILE A 11 37.81 -36.36 -14.92
CA ILE A 11 37.57 -36.32 -13.47
C ILE A 11 38.89 -36.41 -12.69
N LYS A 12 39.79 -37.31 -13.07
CA LYS A 12 41.13 -37.45 -12.44
C LYS A 12 41.94 -36.16 -12.57
N SER A 13 41.85 -35.47 -13.70
CA SER A 13 42.54 -34.20 -13.95
C SER A 13 41.97 -33.02 -13.14
N ILE A 14 40.67 -33.03 -12.85
CA ILE A 14 40.03 -32.05 -11.95
C ILE A 14 40.48 -32.31 -10.50
N LEU A 15 40.51 -33.58 -10.09
CA LEU A 15 40.93 -34.01 -8.76
C LEU A 15 42.43 -33.77 -8.48
N SER A 16 43.29 -33.70 -9.51
CA SER A 16 44.72 -33.41 -9.35
C SER A 16 44.99 -31.93 -9.07
N HIS A 17 44.15 -31.02 -9.57
CA HIS A 17 44.29 -29.57 -9.36
C HIS A 17 43.17 -28.99 -8.48
N LYS A 18 43.03 -29.55 -7.27
CA LYS A 18 41.93 -29.26 -6.32
C LYS A 18 41.70 -27.76 -6.08
N LEU A 19 42.77 -26.99 -5.86
CA LEU A 19 42.68 -25.57 -5.51
C LEU A 19 42.14 -24.73 -6.68
N ARG A 20 42.65 -25.00 -7.89
CA ARG A 20 42.22 -24.33 -9.13
C ARG A 20 40.77 -24.66 -9.47
N SER A 21 40.41 -25.94 -9.45
CA SER A 21 39.04 -26.39 -9.73
C SER A 21 38.03 -25.88 -8.70
N PHE A 22 38.44 -25.79 -7.43
CA PHE A 22 37.61 -25.19 -6.38
C PHE A 22 37.38 -23.69 -6.61
N LEU A 23 38.44 -22.91 -6.87
CA LEU A 23 38.34 -21.47 -7.12
C LEU A 23 37.44 -21.15 -8.33
N THR A 24 37.55 -21.91 -9.43
CA THR A 24 36.69 -21.72 -10.61
C THR A 24 35.23 -22.01 -10.31
N LEU A 25 34.96 -23.11 -9.60
CA LEU A 25 33.60 -23.55 -9.33
C LEU A 25 32.93 -22.64 -8.31
N ALA A 26 33.66 -22.20 -7.28
CA ALA A 26 33.21 -21.21 -6.31
C ALA A 26 32.86 -19.87 -6.98
N GLY A 27 33.70 -19.38 -7.91
CA GLY A 27 33.42 -18.14 -8.64
C GLY A 27 32.14 -18.19 -9.46
N ILE A 28 31.91 -19.28 -10.20
CA ILE A 28 30.67 -19.47 -10.97
C ILE A 28 29.47 -19.58 -10.02
N MET A 29 29.57 -20.38 -8.96
CA MET A 29 28.47 -20.59 -8.01
C MET A 29 28.07 -19.29 -7.32
N ILE A 30 29.04 -18.50 -6.85
CA ILE A 30 28.77 -17.21 -6.20
C ILE A 30 28.14 -16.23 -7.20
N GLY A 31 28.65 -16.15 -8.44
CA GLY A 31 28.09 -15.29 -9.47
C GLY A 31 26.64 -15.63 -9.82
N VAL A 32 26.37 -16.91 -10.08
CA VAL A 32 25.01 -17.39 -10.39
C VAL A 32 24.07 -17.22 -9.20
N ALA A 33 24.53 -17.54 -7.98
CA ALA A 33 23.74 -17.35 -6.77
C ALA A 33 23.39 -15.87 -6.54
N ALA A 34 24.35 -14.95 -6.74
CA ALA A 34 24.13 -13.52 -6.57
C ALA A 34 23.09 -12.99 -7.58
N VAL A 35 23.20 -13.36 -8.85
CA VAL A 35 22.25 -12.93 -9.88
C VAL A 35 20.85 -13.48 -9.61
N THR A 36 20.73 -14.78 -9.30
CA THR A 36 19.42 -15.43 -9.07
C THR A 36 18.71 -14.92 -7.81
N THR A 37 19.45 -14.71 -6.71
CA THR A 37 18.89 -14.11 -5.48
C THR A 37 18.43 -12.67 -5.72
N MET A 38 19.19 -11.89 -6.48
CA MET A 38 18.83 -10.51 -6.82
C MET A 38 17.54 -10.44 -7.66
N PHE A 39 17.41 -11.28 -8.70
CA PHE A 39 16.17 -11.38 -9.48
C PHE A 39 14.96 -11.79 -8.63
N SER A 40 15.15 -12.80 -7.77
CA SER A 40 14.08 -13.29 -6.88
C SER A 40 13.63 -12.21 -5.89
N SER A 41 14.57 -11.39 -5.39
CA SER A 41 14.25 -10.28 -4.49
C SER A 41 13.42 -9.19 -5.15
N VAL A 42 13.67 -8.86 -6.43
CA VAL A 42 12.89 -7.86 -7.15
C VAL A 42 11.47 -8.35 -7.39
N GLU A 43 11.31 -9.60 -7.80
CA GLU A 43 9.99 -10.21 -8.00
C GLU A 43 9.21 -10.28 -6.68
N ALA A 44 9.87 -10.67 -5.59
CA ALA A 44 9.25 -10.65 -4.26
C ALA A 44 8.80 -9.23 -3.86
N MET A 45 9.63 -8.21 -4.11
CA MET A 45 9.27 -6.82 -3.81
C MET A 45 8.09 -6.34 -4.66
N LYS A 46 8.01 -6.73 -5.93
CA LYS A 46 6.87 -6.45 -6.80
C LYS A 46 5.58 -7.04 -6.21
N ASN A 47 5.60 -8.33 -5.89
CA ASN A 47 4.45 -9.03 -5.33
C ASN A 47 4.01 -8.42 -3.99
N LEU A 48 4.97 -8.05 -3.13
CA LEU A 48 4.67 -7.37 -1.87
C LEU A 48 3.99 -6.01 -2.07
N ILE A 49 4.42 -5.24 -3.07
CA ILE A 49 3.77 -3.96 -3.39
C ILE A 49 2.36 -4.22 -3.94
N GLU A 50 2.18 -5.13 -4.88
CA GLU A 50 0.85 -5.48 -5.41
C GLU A 50 -0.11 -5.95 -4.30
N GLU A 51 0.35 -6.81 -3.40
CA GLU A 51 -0.43 -7.28 -2.25
C GLU A 51 -0.75 -6.13 -1.29
N THR A 52 0.22 -5.28 -0.96
CA THR A 52 -0.01 -4.11 -0.10
C THR A 52 -1.07 -3.20 -0.71
N ILE A 53 -0.96 -2.90 -2.00
CA ILE A 53 -1.89 -2.04 -2.71
C ILE A 53 -3.31 -2.65 -2.73
N SER A 54 -3.41 -3.96 -3.00
CA SER A 54 -4.69 -4.68 -3.01
C SER A 54 -5.31 -4.78 -1.61
N SER A 55 -4.49 -4.96 -0.57
CA SER A 55 -4.93 -5.06 0.82
C SER A 55 -5.56 -3.78 1.36
N LEU A 56 -5.28 -2.63 0.75
CA LEU A 56 -5.88 -1.36 1.13
C LEU A 56 -7.36 -1.26 0.74
N GLY A 57 -7.88 -2.18 -0.09
CA GLY A 57 -9.30 -2.26 -0.42
C GLY A 57 -9.82 -1.08 -1.25
N TYR A 58 -8.93 -0.30 -1.86
CA TYR A 58 -9.27 0.88 -2.68
C TYR A 58 -9.72 0.54 -4.10
N ASP A 59 -9.97 -0.74 -4.38
CA ASP A 59 -10.52 -1.16 -5.67
C ASP A 59 -11.93 -0.59 -5.86
N ASN A 60 -12.12 0.11 -6.97
CA ASN A 60 -13.37 0.74 -7.39
C ASN A 60 -13.90 1.80 -6.40
N VAL A 61 -13.00 2.45 -5.65
CA VAL A 61 -13.35 3.45 -4.63
C VAL A 61 -13.25 4.86 -5.20
N ILE A 62 -14.38 5.56 -5.18
CA ILE A 62 -14.54 6.95 -5.56
C ILE A 62 -14.61 7.79 -4.29
N VAL A 63 -13.84 8.89 -4.26
CA VAL A 63 -13.88 9.90 -3.22
C VAL A 63 -14.43 11.19 -3.79
N LEU A 64 -15.54 11.64 -3.20
CA LEU A 64 -16.12 12.95 -3.46
C LEU A 64 -15.78 13.89 -2.30
N TYR A 65 -15.29 15.08 -2.62
CA TYR A 65 -14.93 16.11 -1.65
C TYR A 65 -15.30 17.49 -2.19
N SER A 66 -15.39 18.49 -1.31
CA SER A 66 -15.66 19.85 -1.75
C SER A 66 -14.43 20.46 -2.42
N LYS A 67 -14.54 20.80 -3.70
CA LYS A 67 -13.51 21.51 -4.47
C LYS A 67 -13.64 22.99 -4.18
N TYR A 68 -12.75 23.50 -3.34
CA TYR A 68 -12.66 24.94 -3.12
C TYR A 68 -12.20 25.64 -4.41
N PRO A 69 -12.80 26.78 -4.76
CA PRO A 69 -12.45 27.51 -5.96
C PRO A 69 -11.00 28.00 -5.88
N ASP A 70 -10.23 27.77 -6.94
CA ASP A 70 -8.87 28.28 -7.07
C ASP A 70 -8.89 29.81 -7.16
N THR A 71 -8.48 30.47 -6.08
CA THR A 71 -8.51 31.94 -5.93
C THR A 71 -7.31 32.66 -6.56
N SER A 72 -6.47 31.98 -7.34
CA SER A 72 -5.16 32.52 -7.73
C SER A 72 -5.18 33.66 -8.76
N ASN A 73 -6.14 33.75 -9.71
CA ASN A 73 -5.91 34.62 -10.89
C ASN A 73 -7.03 35.56 -11.41
N ASP A 74 -8.24 35.64 -10.83
CA ASP A 74 -9.28 36.54 -11.39
C ASP A 74 -10.30 37.07 -10.35
N LYS A 75 -10.35 38.40 -10.17
CA LYS A 75 -11.21 39.08 -9.18
C LYS A 75 -12.69 39.11 -9.57
N LEU A 76 -13.05 38.97 -10.85
CA LEU A 76 -14.45 38.98 -11.31
C LEU A 76 -15.07 37.58 -11.25
N LYS A 77 -14.32 36.52 -11.59
CA LYS A 77 -14.72 35.13 -11.32
C LYS A 77 -14.83 34.84 -9.82
N LYS A 78 -14.08 35.56 -8.98
CA LYS A 78 -14.09 35.44 -7.51
C LYS A 78 -15.49 35.65 -6.89
N TYR A 79 -16.25 36.65 -7.30
CA TYR A 79 -17.51 36.99 -6.62
C TYR A 79 -18.62 35.96 -6.90
N ASN A 80 -18.78 35.55 -8.16
CA ASN A 80 -19.82 34.58 -8.54
C ASN A 80 -19.47 33.14 -8.15
N THR A 81 -18.19 32.75 -8.17
CA THR A 81 -17.76 31.38 -7.84
C THR A 81 -17.81 31.14 -6.32
N VAL A 82 -17.36 32.12 -5.51
CA VAL A 82 -17.42 32.00 -4.03
C VAL A 82 -18.87 32.10 -3.53
N LYS A 83 -19.75 32.87 -4.18
CA LYS A 83 -21.16 32.98 -3.81
C LYS A 83 -21.99 31.73 -4.15
N ARG A 84 -21.56 30.96 -5.15
CA ARG A 84 -22.21 29.71 -5.58
C ARG A 84 -21.61 28.45 -4.95
N PHE A 85 -20.42 28.57 -4.35
CA PHE A 85 -19.78 27.44 -3.67
C PHE A 85 -20.66 26.94 -2.54
N GLN A 86 -21.07 25.67 -2.63
CA GLN A 86 -21.72 24.94 -1.57
C GLN A 86 -20.81 23.81 -1.15
N GLN A 87 -20.47 23.79 0.14
CA GLN A 87 -19.75 22.66 0.70
C GLN A 87 -20.69 21.45 0.75
N ILE A 88 -20.17 20.28 0.37
CA ILE A 88 -20.91 19.02 0.43
C ILE A 88 -21.45 18.84 1.85
N ASN A 89 -22.75 18.58 1.94
CA ASN A 89 -23.49 18.52 3.18
C ASN A 89 -24.05 17.11 3.42
N TYR A 90 -24.41 16.80 4.66
CA TYR A 90 -24.97 15.50 5.02
C TYR A 90 -26.24 15.15 4.22
N SER A 91 -27.05 16.15 3.85
CA SER A 91 -28.22 15.97 2.99
C SER A 91 -27.88 15.54 1.57
N ASP A 92 -26.68 15.87 1.08
CA ASP A 92 -26.20 15.45 -0.22
C ASP A 92 -25.77 13.99 -0.20
N TYR A 93 -25.17 13.53 0.90
CA TYR A 93 -24.96 12.11 1.13
C TYR A 93 -26.29 11.33 1.15
N GLU A 94 -27.32 11.83 1.83
CA GLU A 94 -28.64 11.18 1.85
C GLU A 94 -29.25 11.11 0.44
N ALA A 95 -29.10 12.16 -0.37
CA ALA A 95 -29.54 12.18 -1.75
C ALA A 95 -28.77 11.17 -2.63
N LEU A 96 -27.46 11.08 -2.49
CA LEU A 96 -26.65 10.11 -3.21
C LEU A 96 -27.01 8.67 -2.82
N LYS A 97 -27.19 8.41 -1.53
CA LYS A 97 -27.57 7.09 -1.04
C LYS A 97 -28.90 6.60 -1.61
N GLY A 98 -29.86 7.50 -1.85
CA GLY A 98 -31.18 7.16 -2.37
C GLY A 98 -31.29 7.05 -3.88
N ASN A 99 -30.34 7.62 -4.64
CA ASN A 99 -30.46 7.76 -6.11
C ASN A 99 -29.27 7.15 -6.89
N LEU A 100 -28.25 6.64 -6.22
CA LEU A 100 -27.13 5.95 -6.87
C LEU A 100 -27.40 4.44 -6.94
N ASP A 101 -27.34 3.91 -8.16
CA ASP A 101 -27.34 2.47 -8.44
C ASP A 101 -25.90 1.95 -8.62
N ASN A 102 -25.74 0.62 -8.68
CA ASN A 102 -24.46 -0.06 -8.94
C ASN A 102 -23.34 0.20 -7.91
N ILE A 103 -23.72 0.58 -6.69
CA ILE A 103 -22.81 0.79 -5.57
C ILE A 103 -22.88 -0.37 -4.58
N GLN A 104 -21.72 -0.78 -4.07
CA GLN A 104 -21.63 -1.76 -2.99
C GLN A 104 -21.92 -1.09 -1.64
N TYR A 105 -21.33 0.08 -1.42
CA TYR A 105 -21.58 0.90 -0.24
C TYR A 105 -21.28 2.38 -0.49
N ILE A 106 -21.87 3.22 0.35
CA ILE A 106 -21.60 4.65 0.41
C ILE A 106 -21.59 5.10 1.87
N TYR A 107 -20.53 5.78 2.29
CA TYR A 107 -20.45 6.36 3.63
C TYR A 107 -19.75 7.73 3.66
N PRO A 108 -20.23 8.66 4.49
CA PRO A 108 -19.59 9.95 4.70
C PRO A 108 -18.60 9.88 5.86
N THR A 109 -17.51 10.63 5.75
CA THR A 109 -16.54 10.83 6.84
C THR A 109 -16.33 12.30 7.15
N ILE A 110 -16.20 12.59 8.44
CA ILE A 110 -15.82 13.90 8.97
C ILE A 110 -14.57 13.72 9.82
N ASP A 111 -13.55 14.54 9.63
CA ASP A 111 -12.38 14.62 10.50
C ASP A 111 -12.34 16.00 11.16
N ASP A 112 -12.42 16.04 12.48
CA ASP A 112 -12.36 17.27 13.26
C ASP A 112 -11.42 17.09 14.45
N GLN A 113 -10.88 18.19 14.96
CA GLN A 113 -9.98 18.14 16.11
C GLN A 113 -10.53 19.05 17.21
N ARG A 114 -10.84 18.47 18.37
CA ARG A 114 -11.50 19.17 19.46
C ARG A 114 -10.77 18.98 20.78
N ASN A 115 -10.87 20.00 21.60
CA ASN A 115 -10.45 19.92 23.00
C ASN A 115 -11.56 19.24 23.80
N THR A 116 -11.17 18.25 24.57
CA THR A 116 -12.04 17.52 25.50
C THR A 116 -11.56 17.71 26.92
N ILE A 117 -12.50 17.66 27.85
CA ILE A 117 -12.23 17.75 29.27
C ILE A 117 -12.60 16.41 29.89
N ILE A 118 -11.60 15.73 30.43
CA ILE A 118 -11.77 14.43 31.11
C ILE A 118 -11.02 14.53 32.43
N ASN A 119 -11.72 14.28 33.54
CA ASN A 119 -11.17 14.34 34.90
C ASN A 119 -10.41 15.65 35.20
N GLY A 120 -10.92 16.78 34.70
CA GLY A 120 -10.32 18.10 34.88
C GLY A 120 -9.08 18.40 34.01
N LYS A 121 -8.61 17.44 33.19
CA LYS A 121 -7.52 17.65 32.23
C LYS A 121 -8.07 17.97 30.85
N LYS A 122 -7.52 19.01 30.22
CA LYS A 122 -7.78 19.32 28.81
C LYS A 122 -6.88 18.42 27.94
N SER A 123 -7.50 17.66 27.05
CA SER A 123 -6.78 16.88 26.03
C SER A 123 -7.37 17.19 24.66
N GLN A 124 -6.51 17.44 23.69
CA GLN A 124 -6.93 17.55 22.31
C GLN A 124 -7.07 16.14 21.73
N ILE A 125 -8.21 15.84 21.14
CA ILE A 125 -8.48 14.54 20.50
C ILE A 125 -8.94 14.77 19.07
N ARG A 126 -8.65 13.79 18.21
CA ARG A 126 -9.19 13.74 16.86
C ARG A 126 -10.53 13.02 16.90
N LEU A 127 -11.54 13.65 16.34
CA LEU A 127 -12.88 13.12 16.20
C LEU A 127 -13.12 12.73 14.76
N LYS A 128 -13.48 11.46 14.56
CA LYS A 128 -13.85 10.94 13.25
C LYS A 128 -15.33 10.61 13.25
N GLY A 129 -16.10 11.37 12.49
CA GLY A 129 -17.47 11.03 12.12
C GLY A 129 -17.45 9.88 11.14
N VAL A 130 -17.91 8.70 11.54
CA VAL A 130 -17.91 7.50 10.71
C VAL A 130 -19.28 6.82 10.70
N HIS A 131 -19.52 6.07 9.63
CA HIS A 131 -20.69 5.20 9.50
C HIS A 131 -20.41 3.82 10.10
N ASN A 132 -21.45 3.03 10.35
CA ASN A 132 -21.32 1.68 10.90
C ASN A 132 -20.49 0.75 10.01
N THR A 133 -20.49 0.94 8.69
CA THR A 133 -19.69 0.12 7.76
C THR A 133 -18.19 0.41 7.86
N PHE A 134 -17.79 1.54 8.45
CA PHE A 134 -16.40 1.99 8.41
C PHE A 134 -15.42 1.01 9.04
N PHE A 135 -15.75 0.42 10.20
CA PHE A 135 -14.83 -0.48 10.90
C PHE A 135 -14.62 -1.79 10.15
N VAL A 136 -15.70 -2.32 9.53
CA VAL A 136 -15.64 -3.52 8.71
C VAL A 136 -14.78 -3.27 7.47
N GLU A 137 -15.02 -2.16 6.74
CA GLU A 137 -14.28 -1.85 5.51
C GLU A 137 -12.79 -1.55 5.77
N LYS A 138 -12.47 -0.94 6.90
CA LYS A 138 -11.08 -0.66 7.30
C LYS A 138 -10.41 -1.81 8.07
N ASN A 139 -11.07 -2.96 8.19
CA ASN A 139 -10.59 -4.13 8.93
C ASN A 139 -10.17 -3.79 10.38
N TYR A 140 -10.88 -2.86 11.02
CA TYR A 140 -10.69 -2.54 12.42
C TYR A 140 -11.57 -3.44 13.29
N PHE A 141 -11.00 -4.02 14.35
CA PHE A 141 -11.75 -4.89 15.25
C PHE A 141 -12.09 -4.16 16.54
N ILE A 142 -13.27 -4.43 17.08
CA ILE A 142 -13.65 -3.93 18.40
C ILE A 142 -13.02 -4.86 19.43
N ALA A 143 -12.01 -4.37 20.15
CA ALA A 143 -11.35 -5.12 21.21
C ALA A 143 -12.26 -5.31 22.42
N ASP A 144 -13.00 -4.26 22.75
CA ASP A 144 -13.80 -4.20 23.95
C ASP A 144 -15.11 -3.47 23.64
N GLY A 145 -16.25 -4.02 24.08
CA GLY A 145 -17.57 -3.41 23.91
C GLY A 145 -18.24 -3.75 22.57
N ARG A 146 -18.80 -2.75 21.89
CA ARG A 146 -19.52 -2.94 20.61
C ARG A 146 -19.37 -1.76 19.66
N ASP A 147 -19.70 -2.01 18.40
CA ASP A 147 -19.87 -0.98 17.37
C ASP A 147 -21.24 -0.27 17.47
N PHE A 148 -21.41 0.79 16.69
CA PHE A 148 -22.65 1.53 16.50
C PHE A 148 -23.73 0.66 15.88
N ASN A 149 -24.94 0.73 16.44
CA ASN A 149 -26.11 0.17 15.76
C ASN A 149 -26.55 1.09 14.59
N ILE A 150 -27.28 0.55 13.62
CA ILE A 150 -27.81 1.30 12.47
C ILE A 150 -28.66 2.49 12.95
N ILE A 151 -29.54 2.27 13.94
CA ILE A 151 -30.41 3.31 14.50
C ILE A 151 -29.58 4.41 15.18
N GLU A 152 -28.54 4.03 15.94
CA GLU A 152 -27.65 4.98 16.61
C GLU A 152 -26.88 5.83 15.59
N SER A 153 -26.40 5.20 14.52
CA SER A 153 -25.73 5.90 13.43
C SER A 153 -26.67 6.84 12.67
N GLN A 154 -27.92 6.43 12.45
CA GLN A 154 -28.93 7.19 11.72
C GLN A 154 -29.52 8.34 12.51
N ASN A 155 -29.66 8.22 13.83
CA ASN A 155 -30.14 9.29 14.70
C ASN A 155 -29.03 10.26 15.10
N GLY A 156 -27.77 9.82 15.01
CA GLY A 156 -26.63 10.59 15.51
C GLY A 156 -26.64 10.63 17.04
N GLU A 157 -26.82 9.46 17.66
CA GLU A 157 -26.79 9.32 19.12
C GLU A 157 -25.44 9.75 19.71
N ASN A 158 -25.45 10.22 20.95
CA ASN A 158 -24.26 10.72 21.65
C ASN A 158 -23.40 9.55 22.17
N VAL A 159 -22.92 8.71 21.26
CA VAL A 159 -22.06 7.55 21.55
C VAL A 159 -20.74 7.64 20.80
N CYS A 160 -19.68 7.06 21.37
CA CYS A 160 -18.38 6.97 20.71
C CYS A 160 -17.68 5.62 20.91
N VAL A 161 -16.80 5.33 19.97
CA VAL A 161 -15.83 4.22 20.02
C VAL A 161 -14.44 4.83 20.06
N LEU A 162 -13.61 4.43 21.02
CA LEU A 162 -12.25 4.98 21.18
C LEU A 162 -11.21 4.09 20.53
N GLY A 163 -10.14 4.66 19.99
CA GLY A 163 -8.94 3.88 19.70
C GLY A 163 -8.23 3.43 20.98
N GLN A 164 -7.59 2.26 20.95
CA GLN A 164 -6.89 1.65 22.10
C GLN A 164 -5.88 2.60 22.77
N THR A 165 -5.09 3.33 21.98
CA THR A 165 -4.11 4.30 22.48
C THR A 165 -4.79 5.47 23.19
N LEU A 166 -5.86 6.00 22.60
CA LEU A 166 -6.63 7.09 23.20
C LEU A 166 -7.32 6.63 24.49
N SER A 167 -7.92 5.44 24.47
CA SER A 167 -8.54 4.82 25.65
C SER A 167 -7.55 4.70 26.80
N SER A 168 -6.36 4.15 26.55
CA SER A 168 -5.30 3.98 27.55
C SER A 168 -4.78 5.31 28.10
N LYS A 169 -4.70 6.35 27.25
CA LYS A 169 -4.27 7.69 27.65
C LYS A 169 -5.30 8.40 28.53
N LEU A 170 -6.59 8.23 28.23
CA LEU A 170 -7.68 8.87 28.94
C LEU A 170 -8.07 8.12 30.23
N PHE A 171 -7.95 6.79 30.22
CA PHE A 171 -8.36 5.90 31.32
C PHE A 171 -7.22 4.94 31.73
N PRO A 172 -6.11 5.42 32.30
CA PRO A 172 -4.92 4.61 32.60
C PRO A 172 -5.10 3.56 33.71
N LYS A 173 -6.20 3.62 34.48
CA LYS A 173 -6.44 2.75 35.65
C LYS A 173 -7.85 2.11 35.68
N GLY A 174 -8.60 2.15 34.57
CA GLY A 174 -9.99 1.68 34.58
C GLY A 174 -10.54 1.37 33.20
N ASN A 175 -11.73 0.77 33.17
CA ASN A 175 -12.45 0.46 31.94
C ASN A 175 -13.07 1.74 31.35
N ALA A 176 -12.80 2.01 30.07
CA ALA A 176 -13.34 3.16 29.35
C ALA A 176 -14.82 2.98 28.98
N ILE A 177 -15.30 1.73 28.86
CA ILE A 177 -16.69 1.44 28.45
C ILE A 177 -17.67 1.95 29.50
N GLY A 178 -18.74 2.59 29.02
CA GLY A 178 -19.81 3.15 29.85
C GLY A 178 -19.47 4.50 30.49
N GLN A 179 -18.21 4.93 30.41
CA GLN A 179 -17.80 6.27 30.84
C GLN A 179 -18.23 7.34 29.82
N TYR A 180 -18.15 8.59 30.24
CA TYR A 180 -18.53 9.75 29.43
C TYR A 180 -17.32 10.63 29.14
N ILE A 181 -17.26 11.16 27.92
CA ILE A 181 -16.31 12.21 27.51
C ILE A 181 -17.12 13.46 27.17
N SER A 182 -16.66 14.62 27.65
CA SER A 182 -17.24 15.91 27.30
C SER A 182 -16.47 16.55 26.16
N ILE A 183 -17.16 16.79 25.05
CA ILE A 183 -16.66 17.49 23.86
C ILE A 183 -17.41 18.82 23.76
N GLY A 184 -16.75 19.92 24.14
CA GLY A 184 -17.46 21.17 24.41
C GLY A 184 -18.51 20.95 25.50
N ASP A 185 -19.76 21.26 25.18
CA ASP A 185 -20.90 21.12 26.10
C ASP A 185 -21.62 19.77 25.98
N ILE A 186 -21.17 18.88 25.09
CA ILE A 186 -21.86 17.63 24.78
C ILE A 186 -21.17 16.47 25.47
N ARG A 187 -21.94 15.70 26.23
CA ARG A 187 -21.48 14.45 26.86
C ARG A 187 -21.76 13.27 25.93
N ILE A 188 -20.72 12.51 25.66
CA ILE A 188 -20.74 11.35 24.76
C ILE A 188 -20.38 10.10 25.56
N LYS A 189 -21.17 9.04 25.42
CA LYS A 189 -20.95 7.77 26.10
C LYS A 189 -20.01 6.86 25.29
N ILE A 190 -19.00 6.32 25.93
CA ILE A 190 -18.10 5.34 25.32
C ILE A 190 -18.80 3.97 25.31
N ILE A 191 -18.96 3.38 24.13
CA ILE A 191 -19.61 2.07 23.95
C ILE A 191 -18.66 0.97 23.49
N GLY A 192 -17.48 1.33 23.00
CA GLY A 192 -16.48 0.37 22.57
C GLY A 192 -15.08 0.97 22.44
N VAL A 193 -14.11 0.08 22.31
CA VAL A 193 -12.72 0.38 22.05
C VAL A 193 -12.28 -0.43 20.83
N VAL A 194 -11.79 0.28 19.81
CA VAL A 194 -11.25 -0.31 18.59
C VAL A 194 -9.76 -0.53 18.74
N ASP A 195 -9.32 -1.66 18.25
CA ASP A 195 -7.91 -2.02 18.16
C ASP A 195 -7.62 -2.58 16.76
N TYR A 196 -6.35 -2.77 16.47
CA TYR A 196 -5.87 -3.30 15.21
C TYR A 196 -5.43 -4.74 15.40
N LYS A 197 -5.99 -5.68 14.63
CA LYS A 197 -5.55 -7.06 14.70
C LYS A 197 -4.17 -7.13 14.06
N SER A 198 -3.12 -7.23 14.87
CA SER A 198 -1.81 -7.66 14.38
C SER A 198 -1.94 -9.13 13.98
N ASN A 199 -2.37 -9.40 12.75
CA ASN A 199 -1.96 -10.66 12.15
C ASN A 199 -0.42 -10.58 12.09
N GLU A 200 0.24 -11.34 12.96
CA GLU A 200 1.70 -11.43 13.10
C GLU A 200 2.41 -11.85 11.79
N SER A 201 1.64 -12.20 10.74
CA SER A 201 2.14 -12.63 9.43
C SER A 201 1.97 -11.61 8.31
N SER A 202 1.46 -10.40 8.56
CA SER A 202 1.37 -9.38 7.51
C SER A 202 2.57 -8.44 7.58
N PHE A 203 3.58 -8.72 6.75
CA PHE A 203 4.67 -7.80 6.42
C PHE A 203 4.17 -6.48 5.78
N ALA A 204 2.85 -6.34 5.58
CA ALA A 204 2.12 -5.12 5.26
C ALA A 204 2.08 -4.09 6.42
N GLN A 205 3.23 -3.82 7.05
CA GLN A 205 3.43 -2.69 7.98
C GLN A 205 3.43 -1.32 7.26
N GLY A 206 2.75 -1.20 6.11
CA GLY A 206 2.87 -0.03 5.22
C GLY A 206 2.31 1.27 5.80
N ASN A 207 1.37 1.20 6.76
CA ASN A 207 0.64 2.39 7.22
C ASN A 207 0.73 2.60 8.75
N GLU A 208 1.93 2.51 9.34
CA GLU A 208 2.12 2.76 10.78
C GLU A 208 1.55 4.11 11.24
N TRP A 209 1.67 5.14 10.39
CA TRP A 209 1.16 6.48 10.68
C TRP A 209 -0.38 6.51 10.72
N GLU A 210 -1.06 5.88 9.74
CA GLU A 210 -2.52 5.84 9.67
C GLU A 210 -3.07 5.01 10.84
N ARG A 211 -2.43 3.88 11.14
CA ARG A 211 -2.73 3.04 12.30
C ARG A 211 -2.61 3.82 13.61
N ARG A 212 -1.49 4.54 13.80
CA ARG A 212 -1.30 5.38 15.00
C ARG A 212 -2.41 6.42 15.12
N LEU A 213 -2.73 7.10 14.02
CA LEU A 213 -3.80 8.10 14.01
C LEU A 213 -5.18 7.49 14.28
N ALA A 214 -5.46 6.30 13.77
CA ALA A 214 -6.70 5.57 14.03
C ALA A 214 -6.84 5.20 15.51
N LEU A 215 -5.78 4.65 16.12
CA LEU A 215 -5.76 4.26 17.54
C LEU A 215 -5.75 5.47 18.50
N GLU A 216 -5.37 6.66 18.03
CA GLU A 216 -5.45 7.92 18.77
C GLU A 216 -6.75 8.70 18.52
N SER A 217 -7.64 8.21 17.65
CA SER A 217 -8.90 8.88 17.31
C SER A 217 -10.08 8.41 18.17
N CYS A 218 -11.06 9.29 18.31
CA CYS A 218 -12.39 8.99 18.85
C CYS A 218 -13.38 8.97 17.69
N TYR A 219 -14.09 7.87 17.53
CA TYR A 219 -15.06 7.66 16.47
C TYR A 219 -16.46 7.96 16.99
N VAL A 220 -17.23 8.71 16.24
CA VAL A 220 -18.63 9.07 16.53
C VAL A 220 -19.49 8.86 15.29
N PRO A 221 -20.81 8.67 15.41
CA PRO A 221 -21.70 8.64 14.26
C PRO A 221 -21.53 9.86 13.36
N THR A 222 -21.47 9.69 12.03
CA THR A 222 -21.30 10.83 11.11
C THR A 222 -22.41 11.87 11.26
N ARG A 223 -23.67 11.45 11.52
CA ARG A 223 -24.77 12.40 11.75
C ARG A 223 -24.60 13.22 13.03
N PHE A 224 -24.06 12.60 14.09
CA PHE A 224 -23.69 13.32 15.31
C PHE A 224 -22.62 14.37 14.99
N ALA A 225 -21.56 13.96 14.30
CA ALA A 225 -20.47 14.86 13.92
C ALA A 225 -20.97 16.03 13.04
N ALA A 226 -21.79 15.74 12.03
CA ALA A 226 -22.37 16.76 11.17
C ALA A 226 -23.23 17.75 11.96
N LYS A 227 -24.12 17.26 12.84
CA LYS A 227 -25.06 18.10 13.60
C LYS A 227 -24.38 18.96 14.67
N TYR A 228 -23.39 18.41 15.36
CA TYR A 228 -22.86 19.01 16.59
C TYR A 228 -21.45 19.58 16.46
N LEU A 229 -20.65 19.11 15.51
CA LEU A 229 -19.28 19.60 15.30
C LEU A 229 -19.21 20.67 14.20
N ARG A 230 -20.20 20.73 13.32
CA ARG A 230 -20.18 21.57 12.12
C ARG A 230 -21.47 22.42 12.04
N PRO A 231 -21.38 23.77 12.01
CA PRO A 231 -22.57 24.63 11.95
C PRO A 231 -23.45 24.41 10.72
N THR A 232 -22.84 24.05 9.59
CA THR A 232 -23.52 23.85 8.31
C THR A 232 -23.78 22.38 7.98
N MET A 233 -23.51 21.45 8.91
CA MET A 233 -23.58 19.99 8.69
C MET A 233 -22.69 19.47 7.56
N ASN A 234 -21.68 20.24 7.17
CA ASN A 234 -20.77 19.91 6.10
C ASN A 234 -19.97 18.63 6.39
N ILE A 235 -19.69 17.89 5.32
CA ILE A 235 -18.88 16.67 5.34
C ILE A 235 -17.59 16.90 4.56
N ASP A 236 -16.52 16.23 5.00
CA ASP A 236 -15.20 16.41 4.41
C ASP A 236 -15.06 15.54 3.16
N VAL A 237 -15.50 14.27 3.26
CA VAL A 237 -15.39 13.28 2.19
C VAL A 237 -16.58 12.33 2.20
N ILE A 238 -17.06 11.98 1.00
CA ILE A 238 -17.97 10.84 0.78
C ILE A 238 -17.19 9.75 0.05
N TRP A 239 -17.22 8.54 0.61
CA TRP A 239 -16.62 7.34 0.04
C TRP A 239 -17.72 6.53 -0.63
N ILE A 240 -17.50 6.16 -1.89
CA ILE A 240 -18.39 5.31 -2.68
C ILE A 240 -17.55 4.16 -3.22
N LYS A 241 -18.03 2.94 -3.09
CA LYS A 241 -17.45 1.79 -3.79
C LYS A 241 -18.42 1.27 -4.84
N ALA A 242 -17.99 1.23 -6.09
CA ALA A 242 -18.76 0.64 -7.17
C ALA A 242 -18.64 -0.89 -7.13
N ASN A 243 -19.69 -1.59 -7.61
CA ASN A 243 -19.69 -3.06 -7.68
C ASN A 243 -18.59 -3.60 -8.60
N GLU A 244 -18.34 -2.89 -9.71
CA GLU A 244 -17.42 -3.31 -10.78
C GLU A 244 -16.53 -2.13 -11.21
N ALA A 245 -15.34 -2.44 -11.71
CA ALA A 245 -14.36 -1.44 -12.15
C ALA A 245 -14.85 -0.64 -13.36
N GLU A 246 -15.60 -1.28 -14.27
CA GLU A 246 -16.12 -0.64 -15.48
C GLU A 246 -17.19 0.41 -15.16
N LEU A 247 -17.93 0.22 -14.06
CA LEU A 247 -19.03 1.09 -13.64
C LEU A 247 -18.57 2.31 -12.82
N VAL A 248 -17.28 2.40 -12.47
CA VAL A 248 -16.72 3.51 -11.69
C VAL A 248 -16.99 4.86 -12.36
N GLY A 249 -16.81 4.93 -13.69
CA GLY A 249 -17.09 6.15 -14.47
C GLY A 249 -18.56 6.56 -14.47
N ASP A 250 -19.47 5.58 -14.58
CA ASP A 250 -20.91 5.84 -14.62
C ASP A 250 -21.47 6.26 -13.26
N VAL A 251 -21.05 5.57 -12.19
CA VAL A 251 -21.37 5.92 -10.80
C VAL A 251 -20.89 7.33 -10.49
N TYR A 252 -19.68 7.67 -10.95
CA TYR A 252 -19.13 9.01 -10.79
C TYR A 252 -19.98 10.08 -11.49
N ASN A 253 -20.26 9.89 -12.78
CA ASN A 253 -21.03 10.86 -13.55
C ASN A 253 -22.42 11.07 -12.95
N SER A 254 -23.06 9.99 -12.51
CA SER A 254 -24.35 10.01 -11.83
C SER A 254 -24.26 10.78 -10.51
N ALA A 255 -23.26 10.51 -9.68
CA ALA A 255 -23.07 11.19 -8.40
C ALA A 255 -22.83 12.70 -8.58
N VAL A 256 -21.97 13.08 -9.53
CA VAL A 256 -21.71 14.48 -9.83
C VAL A 256 -22.95 15.17 -10.39
N GLN A 257 -23.72 14.51 -11.24
CA GLN A 257 -24.96 15.09 -11.78
C GLN A 257 -25.97 15.37 -10.67
N ILE A 258 -26.14 14.45 -9.73
CA ILE A 258 -27.02 14.62 -8.56
C ILE A 258 -26.53 15.79 -7.70
N LEU A 259 -25.24 15.82 -7.36
CA LEU A 259 -24.68 16.89 -6.53
C LEU A 259 -24.74 18.25 -7.21
N ARG A 260 -24.37 18.34 -8.49
CA ARG A 260 -24.44 19.58 -9.26
C ARG A 260 -25.87 20.08 -9.39
N SER A 261 -26.84 19.20 -9.63
CA SER A 261 -28.25 19.60 -9.67
C SER A 261 -28.70 20.25 -8.36
N ARG A 262 -28.24 19.71 -7.22
CA ARG A 262 -28.54 20.24 -5.88
C ARG A 262 -27.78 21.53 -5.56
N HIS A 263 -26.55 21.64 -6.04
CA HIS A 263 -25.66 22.79 -5.84
C HIS A 263 -25.84 23.89 -6.90
N ASN A 264 -27.00 23.98 -7.56
CA ASN A 264 -27.29 24.98 -8.59
C ASN A 264 -26.25 25.00 -9.74
N MET A 265 -25.78 23.83 -10.15
CA MET A 265 -24.77 23.61 -11.20
C MET A 265 -23.43 24.30 -10.91
N ALA A 266 -23.07 24.48 -9.64
CA ALA A 266 -21.75 24.94 -9.24
C ALA A 266 -20.67 23.88 -9.54
N ASP A 267 -19.45 24.32 -9.86
CA ASP A 267 -18.28 23.44 -9.97
C ASP A 267 -17.54 23.37 -8.62
N ASP A 268 -18.23 22.90 -7.60
CA ASP A 268 -17.76 22.83 -6.21
C ASP A 268 -17.57 21.38 -5.71
N VAL A 269 -17.80 20.39 -6.57
CA VAL A 269 -17.56 18.97 -6.30
C VAL A 269 -16.24 18.56 -6.96
N GLY A 270 -15.31 18.14 -6.12
CA GLY A 270 -14.07 17.51 -6.54
C GLY A 270 -14.21 15.99 -6.52
N MET A 271 -13.59 15.35 -7.50
CA MET A 271 -13.44 13.91 -7.54
C MET A 271 -11.98 13.55 -7.34
N LYS A 272 -11.76 12.52 -6.53
CA LYS A 272 -10.56 11.71 -6.62
C LYS A 272 -11.00 10.27 -6.80
N ASP A 273 -10.85 9.75 -8.01
CA ASP A 273 -10.87 8.31 -8.20
C ASP A 273 -9.61 7.76 -7.52
N ILE A 274 -9.76 7.07 -6.39
CA ILE A 274 -8.60 6.49 -5.73
C ILE A 274 -8.06 5.36 -6.57
N SER A 275 -8.89 4.65 -7.32
CA SER A 275 -8.44 3.57 -8.21
C SER A 275 -7.56 4.12 -9.34
N SER A 276 -7.85 5.28 -9.92
CA SER A 276 -6.98 5.89 -10.94
C SER A 276 -5.66 6.40 -10.35
N VAL A 277 -5.69 7.02 -9.17
CA VAL A 277 -4.47 7.46 -8.48
C VAL A 277 -3.63 6.25 -8.06
N MET A 278 -4.27 5.17 -7.63
CA MET A 278 -3.58 3.93 -7.29
C MET A 278 -3.02 3.25 -8.54
N LEU A 279 -3.72 3.33 -9.67
CA LEU A 279 -3.24 2.86 -10.97
C LEU A 279 -2.00 3.65 -11.43
N GLU A 280 -2.01 4.97 -11.28
CA GLU A 280 -0.83 5.81 -11.56
C GLU A 280 0.35 5.43 -10.65
N VAL A 281 0.10 5.19 -9.36
CA VAL A 281 1.13 4.71 -8.43
C VAL A 281 1.65 3.32 -8.85
N ARG A 282 0.76 2.38 -9.22
CA ARG A 282 1.15 1.06 -9.74
C ARG A 282 2.00 1.19 -10.99
N GLN A 283 1.61 2.05 -11.94
CA GLN A 283 2.36 2.29 -13.16
C GLN A 283 3.75 2.88 -12.87
N GLN A 284 3.85 3.86 -11.96
CA GLN A 284 5.14 4.41 -11.54
C GLN A 284 6.03 3.36 -10.87
N VAL A 285 5.46 2.49 -10.03
CA VAL A 285 6.18 1.36 -9.43
C VAL A 285 6.65 0.39 -10.50
N ASP A 286 5.80 0.01 -11.46
CA ASP A 286 6.14 -0.90 -12.55
C ASP A 286 7.24 -0.32 -13.44
N GLU A 287 7.17 0.97 -13.77
CA GLU A 287 8.22 1.67 -14.52
C GLU A 287 9.54 1.70 -13.74
N PHE A 288 9.48 1.97 -12.43
CA PHE A 288 10.64 1.94 -11.56
C PHE A 288 11.25 0.53 -11.52
N LEU A 289 10.45 -0.52 -11.29
CA LEU A 289 10.90 -1.91 -11.27
C LEU A 289 11.48 -2.35 -12.61
N LYS A 290 10.88 -1.92 -13.73
CA LYS A 290 11.40 -2.17 -15.08
C LYS A 290 12.77 -1.53 -15.27
N ASN A 291 12.96 -0.28 -14.84
CA ASN A 291 14.25 0.39 -14.91
C ASN A 291 15.30 -0.30 -14.04
N TRP A 292 14.93 -0.74 -12.83
CA TRP A 292 15.79 -1.57 -12.00
C TRP A 292 16.19 -2.87 -12.69
N ASN A 293 15.23 -3.58 -13.29
CA ASN A 293 15.50 -4.82 -14.01
C ASN A 293 16.53 -4.62 -15.14
N ILE A 294 16.47 -3.50 -15.87
CA ILE A 294 17.48 -3.16 -16.90
C ILE A 294 18.87 -2.98 -16.29
N ILE A 295 18.98 -2.29 -15.16
CA ILE A 295 20.26 -2.10 -14.46
C ILE A 295 20.80 -3.46 -13.98
N LEU A 296 19.93 -4.31 -13.43
CA LEU A 296 20.28 -5.66 -13.01
C LEU A 296 20.77 -6.52 -14.17
N LEU A 297 20.11 -6.43 -15.32
CA LEU A 297 20.52 -7.12 -16.53
C LEU A 297 21.92 -6.65 -16.96
N ALA A 298 22.18 -5.34 -16.93
CA ALA A 298 23.51 -4.80 -17.22
C ALA A 298 24.59 -5.32 -16.26
N ILE A 299 24.33 -5.32 -14.96
CA ILE A 299 25.26 -5.86 -13.94
C ILE A 299 25.48 -7.37 -14.14
N SER A 300 24.40 -8.13 -14.41
CA SER A 300 24.50 -9.57 -14.65
C SER A 300 25.31 -9.88 -15.90
N SER A 301 25.19 -9.07 -16.96
CA SER A 301 25.99 -9.18 -18.18
C SER A 301 27.48 -8.94 -17.90
N ILE A 302 27.81 -7.91 -17.11
CA ILE A 302 29.19 -7.63 -16.70
C ILE A 302 29.73 -8.79 -15.84
N SER A 303 28.93 -9.30 -14.90
CA SER A 303 29.33 -10.44 -14.05
C SER A 303 29.56 -11.73 -14.86
N LEU A 304 28.73 -11.97 -15.87
CA LEU A 304 28.90 -13.10 -16.79
C LEU A 304 30.19 -12.94 -17.59
N PHE A 305 30.47 -11.72 -18.07
CA PHE A 305 31.64 -11.41 -18.85
C PHE A 305 32.94 -11.54 -18.03
N THR A 306 32.99 -11.00 -16.82
CA THR A 306 34.15 -11.13 -15.93
C THR A 306 34.37 -12.57 -15.48
N GLY A 307 33.30 -13.32 -15.21
CA GLY A 307 33.36 -14.76 -14.97
C GLY A 307 33.93 -15.54 -16.18
N GLY A 308 33.53 -15.17 -17.39
CA GLY A 308 34.04 -15.73 -18.64
C GLY A 308 35.54 -15.47 -18.85
N ILE A 309 36.01 -14.24 -18.60
CA ILE A 309 37.44 -13.89 -18.65
C ILE A 309 38.24 -14.67 -17.61
N GLY A 310 37.70 -14.83 -16.40
CA GLY A 310 38.32 -15.60 -15.33
C GLY A 310 38.51 -17.07 -15.73
N LEU A 311 37.46 -17.69 -16.27
CA LEU A 311 37.52 -19.05 -16.80
C LEU A 311 38.55 -19.19 -17.93
N PHE A 312 38.55 -18.24 -18.88
CA PHE A 312 39.48 -18.24 -20.00
C PHE A 312 40.94 -18.14 -19.53
N SER A 313 41.22 -17.24 -18.59
CA SER A 313 42.56 -17.06 -18.03
C SER A 313 43.09 -18.35 -17.38
N ILE A 314 42.22 -19.04 -16.63
CA ILE A 314 42.58 -20.28 -15.95
C ILE A 314 42.79 -21.43 -16.95
N LEU A 315 41.96 -21.52 -17.99
CA LEU A 315 42.14 -22.47 -19.08
C LEU A 315 43.45 -22.24 -19.83
N LEU A 316 43.79 -20.99 -20.14
CA LEU A 316 45.02 -20.62 -20.84
C LEU A 316 46.25 -21.05 -20.03
N ILE A 317 46.28 -20.75 -18.73
CA ILE A 317 47.34 -21.22 -17.82
C ILE A 317 47.42 -22.75 -17.85
N SER A 318 46.29 -23.44 -17.71
CA SER A 318 46.26 -24.91 -17.73
C SER A 318 46.77 -25.52 -19.04
N ILE A 319 46.50 -24.89 -20.18
CA ILE A 319 47.01 -25.33 -21.48
C ILE A 319 48.50 -25.06 -21.58
N THR A 320 48.97 -23.88 -21.15
CA THR A 320 50.41 -23.53 -21.17
C THR A 320 51.25 -24.46 -20.28
N GLU A 321 50.73 -24.88 -19.12
CA GLU A 321 51.38 -25.89 -18.28
C GLU A 321 51.50 -27.25 -18.98
N ARG A 322 50.47 -27.66 -19.74
CA ARG A 322 50.47 -28.93 -20.49
C ARG A 322 51.15 -28.86 -21.86
N MET A 323 51.53 -27.68 -22.36
CA MET A 323 52.21 -27.53 -23.66
C MET A 323 53.50 -28.35 -23.74
N LYS A 324 54.30 -28.41 -22.66
CA LYS A 324 55.50 -29.26 -22.60
C LYS A 324 55.16 -30.74 -22.69
N GLU A 325 54.13 -31.20 -21.99
CA GLU A 325 53.66 -32.58 -22.02
C GLU A 325 53.19 -32.98 -23.43
N ILE A 326 52.39 -32.11 -24.06
CA ILE A 326 51.87 -32.29 -25.43
C ILE A 326 53.02 -32.35 -26.44
N GLY A 327 54.04 -31.49 -26.29
CA GLY A 327 55.22 -31.47 -27.15
C GLY A 327 56.03 -32.78 -27.10
N ILE A 328 56.19 -33.36 -25.90
CA ILE A 328 56.87 -34.66 -25.71
C ILE A 328 56.06 -35.79 -26.34
N ARG A 329 54.74 -35.80 -26.20
CA ARG A 329 53.88 -36.83 -26.83
C ARG A 329 53.88 -36.74 -28.36
N LYS A 330 53.86 -35.53 -28.92
CA LYS A 330 53.96 -35.33 -30.38
C LYS A 330 55.30 -35.77 -30.95
N SER A 331 56.40 -35.52 -30.24
CA SER A 331 57.73 -35.96 -30.67
C SER A 331 57.90 -37.48 -30.64
N ILE A 332 57.07 -38.19 -29.87
CA ILE A 332 56.98 -39.67 -29.84
C ILE A 332 55.95 -40.22 -30.86
N GLY A 333 55.24 -39.35 -31.61
CA GLY A 333 54.37 -39.76 -32.72
C GLY A 333 52.87 -39.75 -32.45
N ALA A 334 52.41 -39.17 -31.33
CA ALA A 334 50.97 -39.02 -31.05
C ALA A 334 50.27 -38.15 -32.12
N LYS A 335 49.13 -38.62 -32.66
CA LYS A 335 48.35 -37.85 -33.64
C LYS A 335 47.55 -36.75 -32.93
N ASN A 336 47.18 -35.68 -33.66
CA ASN A 336 46.35 -34.60 -33.10
C ASN A 336 45.05 -35.13 -32.45
N ARG A 337 44.49 -36.21 -32.99
CA ARG A 337 43.28 -36.85 -32.46
C ARG A 337 43.50 -37.50 -31.10
N ASP A 338 44.72 -37.92 -30.77
CA ASP A 338 45.07 -38.56 -29.48
C ASP A 338 45.37 -37.53 -28.38
N ILE A 339 45.48 -36.24 -28.74
CA ILE A 339 45.73 -35.12 -27.81
C ILE A 339 44.42 -34.39 -27.46
N PHE A 340 43.48 -34.35 -28.41
CA PHE A 340 42.17 -33.69 -28.24
C PHE A 340 41.00 -34.68 -28.04
N SER A 341 41.24 -35.99 -28.11
CA SER A 341 40.33 -37.04 -27.62
C SER A 341 40.65 -37.38 -26.17
#